data_AF-A0A7S2I6L2-F1
#
_entry.id   AF-A0A7S2I6L2-F1
#
_cell.length_a   1.000
_cell.length_b   1.000
_cell.length_c   1.000
_cell.angle_alpha   90.00
_cell.angle_beta   90.00
_cell.angle_gamma   90.00
#
_symmetry.space_group_name_H-M   'P 1'
#
loop_
_entity.id
_entity.type
_entity.pdbx_description
1 polymer ?
#
loop_
_entity_poly.entity_id
_entity_poly.type
_entity_poly.pdbx_seq_one_letter_code
_entity_poly.pdbx_strand_id
1 'polypeptide(L)'
;MAETSAVRRTRTRSPVRLRVEDEELRPIDFEATERERVQDARGPKATPEQLAHYLPPWAQALMLDADANAEYEETQVRSRAAAMHAMRVKGRTWEESGLEIQGDSAGMEQFTPEELGDDYQIPVEAVCAAIIKLGVNGERLKVRQPVKSFCTQAQQAELLEFLSTVDPIAVREEYVEYTLTEIAEDELQGKLSPEQLVILCSAHSISAVLGAESRVCCDDYPRLMELAAREAFFSN
;
A
#
# COMPACT_ATOMS: atom_id res chain seq x y z
N MET A 1 -47.60 -5.99 -54.71
CA MET A 1 -48.41 -6.86 -53.82
C MET A 1 -47.58 -8.10 -53.52
N ALA A 2 -47.58 -8.52 -52.26
CA ALA A 2 -46.81 -9.61 -51.65
C ALA A 2 -45.34 -9.30 -51.32
N GLU A 3 -45.10 -8.73 -50.14
CA GLU A 3 -43.86 -8.97 -49.39
C GLU A 3 -44.20 -9.37 -47.94
N THR A 4 -43.88 -10.62 -47.69
CA THR A 4 -43.61 -11.35 -46.45
C THR A 4 -43.36 -10.52 -45.18
N SER A 5 -44.29 -10.61 -44.23
CA SER A 5 -44.14 -10.13 -42.85
C SER A 5 -43.30 -11.13 -42.02
N ALA A 6 -42.12 -10.69 -41.61
CA ALA A 6 -41.21 -11.47 -40.77
C ALA A 6 -41.71 -11.49 -39.31
N VAL A 7 -42.15 -12.67 -38.87
CA VAL A 7 -42.49 -12.97 -37.47
C VAL A 7 -41.23 -12.92 -36.62
N ARG A 8 -40.95 -11.78 -35.98
CA ARG A 8 -39.94 -11.69 -34.90
C ARG A 8 -40.47 -12.43 -33.67
N ARG A 9 -40.01 -13.67 -33.49
CA ARG A 9 -40.18 -14.43 -32.25
C ARG A 9 -39.39 -13.72 -31.13
N THR A 10 -40.08 -12.98 -30.29
CA THR A 10 -39.56 -12.54 -28.99
C THR A 10 -39.41 -13.77 -28.10
N ARG A 11 -38.20 -14.31 -28.00
CA ARG A 11 -37.85 -15.27 -26.95
C ARG A 11 -37.84 -14.51 -25.62
N THR A 12 -38.94 -14.62 -24.86
CA THR A 12 -38.92 -14.33 -23.43
C THR A 12 -37.97 -15.31 -22.76
N ARG A 13 -36.73 -14.87 -22.51
CA ARG A 13 -35.81 -15.58 -21.61
C ARG A 13 -36.37 -15.39 -20.20
N SER A 14 -37.09 -16.40 -19.71
CA SER A 14 -37.29 -16.56 -18.27
C SER A 14 -35.91 -16.58 -17.60
N PRO A 15 -35.69 -15.82 -16.51
CA PRO A 15 -34.43 -15.90 -15.79
C PRO A 15 -34.33 -17.30 -15.19
N VAL A 16 -33.35 -18.08 -15.65
CA VAL A 16 -32.93 -19.31 -14.98
C VAL A 16 -32.38 -18.86 -13.63
N ARG A 17 -33.19 -18.97 -12.58
CA ARG A 17 -32.69 -18.93 -11.21
C ARG A 17 -31.83 -20.18 -11.03
N LEU A 18 -30.53 -20.04 -11.22
CA LEU A 18 -29.57 -20.98 -10.66
C LEU A 18 -29.78 -20.91 -9.15
N ARG A 19 -30.41 -21.95 -8.58
CA ARG A 19 -30.24 -22.23 -7.16
C ARG A 19 -28.77 -22.62 -7.03
N VAL A 20 -27.94 -21.67 -6.63
CA VAL A 20 -26.70 -21.99 -5.96
C VAL A 20 -27.17 -22.60 -4.66
N GLU A 21 -27.22 -23.92 -4.61
CA GLU A 21 -27.22 -24.60 -3.33
C GLU A 21 -25.96 -24.11 -2.63
N ASP A 22 -26.12 -23.55 -1.44
CA ASP A 22 -25.02 -23.13 -0.57
C ASP A 22 -24.14 -24.37 -0.30
N GLU A 23 -23.19 -24.65 -1.19
CA GLU A 23 -21.98 -25.37 -0.82
C GLU A 23 -21.24 -24.44 0.11
N GLU A 24 -21.56 -24.57 1.41
CA GLU A 24 -20.79 -24.00 2.49
C GLU A 24 -19.31 -24.16 2.16
N LEU A 25 -18.64 -23.04 1.90
CA LEU A 25 -17.19 -22.96 1.84
C LEU A 25 -16.69 -23.40 3.21
N ARG A 26 -16.45 -24.70 3.36
CA ARG A 26 -15.91 -25.26 4.59
C ARG A 26 -14.58 -24.54 4.84
N PRO A 27 -14.38 -23.95 6.02
CA PRO A 27 -13.10 -23.34 6.37
C PRO A 27 -12.00 -24.36 6.10
N ILE A 28 -10.92 -23.94 5.42
CA ILE A 28 -9.74 -24.78 5.27
C ILE A 28 -9.27 -25.09 6.68
N ASP A 29 -9.32 -26.37 7.06
CA ASP A 29 -8.82 -26.83 8.33
C ASP A 29 -7.29 -26.83 8.27
N PHE A 30 -6.72 -25.68 8.63
CA PHE A 30 -5.27 -25.46 8.63
C PHE A 30 -4.56 -26.47 9.52
N GLU A 31 -5.17 -26.90 10.63
CA GLU A 31 -4.58 -27.93 11.51
C GLU A 31 -4.56 -29.31 10.84
N ALA A 32 -5.64 -29.69 10.14
CA ALA A 32 -5.66 -30.93 9.38
C ALA A 32 -4.62 -30.91 8.26
N THR A 33 -4.48 -29.78 7.56
CA THR A 33 -3.52 -29.58 6.48
C THR A 33 -2.07 -29.63 7.00
N GLU A 34 -1.82 -29.07 8.18
CA GLU A 34 -0.50 -29.09 8.82
C GLU A 34 -0.14 -30.50 9.35
N ARG A 35 -1.12 -31.22 9.92
CA ARG A 35 -0.96 -32.62 10.33
C ARG A 35 -0.67 -33.54 9.13
N GLU A 36 -1.35 -33.33 8.00
CA GLU A 36 -1.11 -34.06 6.76
C GLU A 36 0.30 -33.77 6.21
N ARG A 37 0.73 -32.50 6.17
CA ARG A 37 2.11 -32.12 5.82
C ARG A 37 3.17 -32.79 6.71
N VAL A 38 2.93 -32.85 8.02
CA VAL A 38 3.86 -33.48 8.98
C VAL A 38 3.85 -35.01 8.86
N GLN A 39 2.72 -35.60 8.46
CA GLN A 39 2.62 -37.04 8.18
C GLN A 39 3.28 -37.42 6.85
N ASP A 40 3.07 -36.66 5.78
CA ASP A 40 3.69 -36.86 4.46
C ASP A 40 5.21 -36.66 4.50
N ALA A 41 5.69 -35.74 5.35
CA ALA A 41 7.12 -35.55 5.60
C ALA A 41 7.83 -36.75 6.25
N ARG A 42 7.08 -37.74 6.79
CA ARG A 42 7.62 -38.95 7.43
C ARG A 42 7.68 -40.17 6.49
N GLY A 43 7.14 -40.07 5.28
CA GLY A 43 7.33 -41.10 4.25
C GLY A 43 8.75 -41.08 3.65
N PRO A 44 9.26 -42.20 3.12
CA PRO A 44 10.48 -42.17 2.33
C PRO A 44 10.26 -41.25 1.12
N LYS A 45 11.11 -40.24 0.96
CA LYS A 45 11.07 -39.36 -0.22
C LYS A 45 11.19 -40.22 -1.47
N ALA A 46 10.32 -40.00 -2.45
CA ALA A 46 10.39 -40.70 -3.72
C ALA A 46 11.76 -40.47 -4.37
N THR A 47 12.37 -41.55 -4.88
CA THR A 47 13.68 -41.45 -5.51
C THR A 47 13.57 -40.74 -6.87
N PRO A 48 14.65 -40.14 -7.40
CA PRO A 48 14.63 -39.52 -8.73
C PRO A 48 14.13 -40.46 -9.83
N GLU A 49 14.41 -41.76 -9.74
CA GLU A 49 13.94 -42.76 -10.71
C GLU A 49 12.42 -42.97 -10.64
N GLN A 50 11.83 -42.87 -9.45
CA GLN A 50 10.39 -42.99 -9.22
C GLN A 50 9.65 -41.75 -9.73
N LEU A 51 10.25 -40.57 -9.57
CA LEU A 51 9.67 -39.30 -10.02
C LEU A 51 9.82 -39.11 -11.54
N ALA A 52 10.89 -39.62 -12.15
CA ALA A 52 11.15 -39.45 -13.57
C ALA A 52 9.98 -39.96 -14.43
N HIS A 53 9.35 -41.06 -14.05
CA HIS A 53 8.23 -41.64 -14.81
C HIS A 53 7.02 -40.69 -14.98
N TYR A 54 6.88 -39.68 -14.12
CA TYR A 54 5.80 -38.70 -14.16
C TYR A 54 6.16 -37.42 -14.91
N LEU A 55 7.43 -37.26 -15.29
CA LEU A 55 7.93 -36.06 -15.97
C LEU A 55 7.93 -36.25 -17.50
N PRO A 56 7.92 -35.16 -18.28
CA PRO A 56 8.13 -35.25 -19.73
C PRO A 56 9.58 -35.69 -20.05
N PRO A 57 9.85 -36.35 -21.21
CA PRO A 57 11.14 -36.99 -21.51
C PRO A 57 12.38 -36.09 -21.36
N TRP A 58 12.25 -34.79 -21.66
CA TRP A 58 13.34 -33.82 -21.50
C TRP A 58 13.69 -33.56 -20.04
N ALA A 59 12.70 -33.56 -19.14
CA ALA A 59 12.90 -33.37 -17.70
C ALA A 59 13.33 -34.68 -17.01
N GLN A 60 12.95 -35.84 -17.56
CA GLN A 60 13.45 -37.15 -17.12
C GLN A 60 14.95 -37.26 -17.31
N ALA A 61 15.42 -36.96 -18.53
CA ALA A 61 16.84 -37.04 -18.86
C ALA A 61 17.68 -36.10 -17.97
N LEU A 62 17.15 -34.90 -17.69
CA LEU A 62 17.80 -33.93 -16.83
C LEU A 62 17.77 -34.33 -15.36
N MET A 63 16.69 -34.95 -14.86
CA MET A 63 16.59 -35.36 -13.45
C MET A 63 17.39 -36.63 -13.12
N LEU A 64 17.59 -37.52 -14.10
CA LEU A 64 18.39 -38.75 -13.95
C LEU A 64 19.90 -38.51 -14.15
N ASP A 65 20.27 -37.35 -14.71
CA ASP A 65 21.66 -36.93 -14.88
C ASP A 65 22.05 -35.93 -13.79
N ALA A 66 22.79 -36.39 -12.79
CA ALA A 66 23.13 -35.60 -11.60
C ALA A 66 23.96 -34.35 -11.93
N ASP A 67 24.84 -34.42 -12.92
CA ASP A 67 25.73 -33.32 -13.30
C ASP A 67 24.96 -32.27 -14.10
N ALA A 68 24.14 -32.71 -15.07
CA ALA A 68 23.28 -31.81 -15.84
C ALA A 68 22.19 -31.13 -14.98
N ASN A 69 21.64 -31.84 -13.99
CA ASN A 69 20.69 -31.26 -13.05
C ASN A 69 21.34 -30.19 -12.17
N ALA A 70 22.56 -30.43 -11.69
CA ALA A 70 23.29 -29.46 -10.87
C ALA A 70 23.60 -28.18 -11.66
N GLU A 71 24.05 -28.30 -12.91
CA GLU A 71 24.28 -27.15 -13.79
C GLU A 71 22.99 -26.39 -14.12
N TYR A 72 21.88 -27.11 -14.34
CA TYR A 72 20.58 -26.51 -14.59
C TYR A 72 20.06 -25.74 -13.37
N GLU A 73 20.12 -26.34 -12.18
CA GLU A 73 19.72 -25.66 -10.94
C GLU A 73 20.61 -24.46 -10.64
N GLU A 74 21.92 -24.56 -10.84
CA GLU A 74 22.83 -23.42 -10.67
C GLU A 74 22.49 -22.28 -11.65
N THR A 75 22.18 -22.62 -12.91
CA THR A 75 21.76 -21.64 -13.92
C THR A 75 20.42 -21.00 -13.58
N GLN A 76 19.46 -21.79 -13.07
CA GLN A 76 18.16 -21.29 -12.64
C GLN A 76 18.24 -20.46 -11.36
N VAL A 77 19.16 -20.77 -10.45
CA VAL A 77 19.40 -19.96 -9.25
C VAL A 77 20.02 -18.63 -9.65
N ARG A 78 20.99 -18.63 -10.57
CA ARG A 78 21.59 -17.39 -11.10
C ARG A 78 20.60 -16.57 -11.91
N SER A 79 19.73 -17.19 -12.71
CA SER A 79 18.71 -16.48 -13.49
C SER A 79 17.62 -15.89 -12.59
N ARG A 80 17.19 -16.62 -11.54
CA ARG A 80 16.28 -16.12 -10.51
C ARG A 80 16.91 -14.96 -9.74
N ALA A 81 18.17 -15.08 -9.34
CA ALA A 81 18.92 -13.98 -8.71
C ALA A 81 19.00 -12.76 -9.64
N ALA A 82 19.36 -12.94 -10.91
CA ALA A 82 19.45 -11.87 -11.89
C ALA A 82 18.09 -11.21 -12.19
N ALA A 83 17.01 -11.99 -12.26
CA ALA A 83 15.65 -11.47 -12.44
C ALA A 83 15.18 -10.67 -11.22
N MET A 84 15.56 -11.09 -10.01
CA MET A 84 15.32 -10.34 -8.76
C MET A 84 16.09 -9.01 -8.75
N HIS A 85 17.36 -8.98 -9.19
CA HIS A 85 18.14 -7.74 -9.33
C HIS A 85 17.59 -6.79 -10.42
N ALA A 86 16.95 -7.34 -11.47
CA ALA A 86 16.48 -6.58 -12.62
C ALA A 86 15.10 -5.91 -12.40
N MET A 87 14.34 -6.28 -11.37
CA MET A 87 13.11 -5.57 -10.95
C MET A 87 13.44 -4.25 -10.24
N ARG A 88 14.08 -3.34 -10.98
CA ARG A 88 14.26 -1.94 -10.59
C ARG A 88 12.97 -1.17 -10.92
N VAL A 89 12.09 -0.99 -9.94
CA VAL A 89 11.00 -0.02 -10.07
C VAL A 89 11.53 1.34 -9.62
N LYS A 90 11.57 2.31 -10.54
CA LYS A 90 11.88 3.74 -10.29
C LYS A 90 13.10 4.00 -9.37
N GLY A 91 14.20 3.30 -9.59
CA GLY A 91 15.49 3.64 -8.95
C GLY A 91 15.66 3.22 -7.49
N ARG A 92 14.72 2.44 -6.91
CA ARG A 92 14.92 1.78 -5.61
C ARG A 92 15.23 0.30 -5.81
N THR A 93 16.26 -0.20 -5.13
CA THR A 93 16.60 -1.62 -5.08
C THR A 93 15.94 -2.22 -3.85
N TRP A 94 15.19 -3.31 -4.04
CA TRP A 94 14.57 -4.09 -2.96
C TRP A 94 15.60 -4.67 -1.96
N GLU A 95 16.90 -4.59 -2.26
CA GLU A 95 17.99 -5.29 -1.58
C GLU A 95 18.59 -4.60 -0.35
N GLU A 96 18.22 -3.38 0.03
CA GLU A 96 18.74 -2.82 1.29
C GLU A 96 18.11 -3.46 2.54
N SER A 97 17.14 -4.36 2.38
CA SER A 97 16.58 -5.18 3.45
C SER A 97 17.35 -6.51 3.57
N GLY A 98 18.54 -6.47 4.15
CA GLY A 98 19.34 -7.64 4.50
C GLY A 98 18.77 -8.47 5.67
N LEU A 99 17.45 -8.69 5.70
CA LEU A 99 16.76 -9.49 6.70
C LEU A 99 15.91 -10.56 5.99
N GLU A 100 16.10 -11.80 6.41
CA GLU A 100 15.27 -12.94 6.04
C GLU A 100 13.80 -12.54 6.15
N ILE A 101 13.07 -12.67 5.04
CA ILE A 101 11.66 -12.31 4.92
C ILE A 101 10.86 -13.34 5.75
N GLN A 102 10.73 -13.08 7.05
CA GLN A 102 9.64 -13.60 7.87
C GLN A 102 8.40 -12.72 7.64
N GLY A 103 7.24 -13.37 7.56
CA GLY A 103 6.01 -12.84 7.00
C GLY A 103 5.42 -11.59 7.68
N ASP A 104 4.50 -11.00 6.92
CA ASP A 104 3.46 -10.02 7.25
C ASP A 104 3.81 -8.53 7.40
N SER A 105 5.08 -8.13 7.58
CA SER A 105 5.42 -6.68 7.70
C SER A 105 6.48 -6.15 6.72
N ALA A 106 7.14 -7.02 5.96
CA ALA A 106 8.33 -6.69 5.17
C ALA A 106 8.09 -5.74 3.96
N GLY A 107 6.85 -5.51 3.55
CA GLY A 107 6.53 -4.60 2.44
C GLY A 107 6.57 -3.11 2.81
N MET A 108 6.11 -2.77 4.02
CA MET A 108 5.83 -1.39 4.42
C MET A 108 7.04 -0.61 4.91
N GLU A 109 8.12 -1.32 5.21
CA GLU A 109 9.39 -0.78 5.69
C GLU A 109 10.03 0.23 4.72
N GLN A 110 9.62 0.24 3.46
CA GLN A 110 10.20 1.09 2.41
C GLN A 110 9.33 2.28 2.04
N PHE A 111 8.09 2.34 2.52
CA PHE A 111 7.14 3.39 2.16
C PHE A 111 7.39 4.65 2.97
N THR A 112 7.27 5.80 2.31
CA THR A 112 7.30 7.11 2.96
C THR A 112 5.88 7.52 3.38
N PRO A 113 5.71 8.43 4.36
CA PRO A 113 4.38 8.96 4.70
C PRO A 113 3.60 9.51 3.48
N GLU A 114 4.30 10.12 2.52
CA GLU A 114 3.72 10.59 1.25
C GLU A 114 3.13 9.44 0.43
N GLU A 115 3.90 8.36 0.25
CA GLU A 115 3.46 7.17 -0.50
C GLU A 115 2.30 6.46 0.21
N LEU A 116 2.30 6.42 1.54
CA LEU A 116 1.19 5.89 2.31
C LEU A 116 -0.08 6.72 2.17
N GLY A 117 0.04 8.04 2.12
CA GLY A 117 -1.10 8.92 1.85
C GLY A 117 -1.70 8.63 0.47
N ASP A 118 -0.86 8.50 -0.55
CA ASP A 118 -1.30 8.19 -1.92
C ASP A 118 -1.95 6.81 -2.03
N ASP A 119 -1.35 5.77 -1.46
CA ASP A 119 -1.82 4.38 -1.57
C ASP A 119 -3.15 4.17 -0.86
N TYR A 120 -3.33 4.77 0.32
CA TYR A 120 -4.56 4.67 1.10
C TYR A 120 -5.55 5.81 0.81
N GLN A 121 -5.21 6.72 -0.11
CA GLN A 121 -6.03 7.88 -0.51
C GLN A 121 -6.36 8.86 0.63
N ILE A 122 -5.47 8.93 1.63
CA ILE A 122 -5.59 9.75 2.84
C ILE A 122 -4.64 10.95 2.73
N PRO A 123 -5.03 12.16 3.19
CA PRO A 123 -4.10 13.29 3.25
C PRO A 123 -2.82 12.95 4.02
N VAL A 124 -1.66 13.33 3.49
CA VAL A 124 -0.36 13.03 4.12
C VAL A 124 -0.25 13.67 5.51
N GLU A 125 -0.93 14.79 5.73
CA GLU A 125 -1.05 15.46 7.02
C GLU A 125 -1.69 14.54 8.06
N ALA A 126 -2.72 13.77 7.67
CA ALA A 126 -3.37 12.81 8.54
C ALA A 126 -2.48 11.60 8.84
N VAL A 127 -1.72 11.11 7.85
CA VAL A 127 -0.72 10.05 8.05
C VAL A 127 0.33 10.52 9.05
N CYS A 128 0.82 11.74 8.91
CA CYS A 128 1.83 12.31 9.81
C CYS A 128 1.25 12.57 11.21
N ALA A 129 0.00 13.03 11.32
CA ALA A 129 -0.69 13.18 12.59
C ALA A 129 -0.86 11.83 13.30
N ALA A 130 -1.19 10.76 12.56
CA ALA A 130 -1.25 9.40 13.12
C ALA A 130 0.13 8.96 13.64
N ILE A 131 1.20 9.15 12.87
CA ILE A 131 2.58 8.83 13.30
C ILE A 131 2.96 9.58 14.59
N ILE A 132 2.60 10.87 14.71
CA ILE A 132 2.86 11.65 15.92
C ILE A 132 2.04 11.12 17.10
N LYS A 133 0.77 10.74 16.89
CA LYS A 133 -0.10 10.13 17.92
C LYS A 133 0.47 8.80 18.45
N LEU A 134 1.21 8.06 17.62
CA LEU A 134 1.93 6.84 18.01
C LEU A 134 3.20 7.09 18.83
N GLY A 135 3.50 8.35 19.18
CA GLY A 135 4.60 8.75 20.05
C GLY A 135 5.92 9.03 19.32
N VAL A 136 5.90 9.18 17.99
CA VAL A 136 7.07 9.62 17.22
C VAL A 136 7.26 11.13 17.40
N ASN A 137 8.50 11.56 17.66
CA ASN A 137 8.80 12.99 17.73
C ASN A 137 8.60 13.65 16.35
N GLY A 138 7.70 14.64 16.29
CA GLY A 138 7.40 15.39 15.07
C GLY A 138 8.62 16.06 14.41
N GLU A 139 9.65 16.43 15.17
CA GLU A 139 10.89 17.00 14.60
C GLU A 139 11.70 15.97 13.78
N ARG A 140 11.57 14.69 14.13
CA ARG A 140 12.23 13.58 13.43
C ARG A 140 11.43 13.09 12.23
N LEU A 141 10.16 13.48 12.14
CA LEU A 141 9.29 13.06 11.05
C LEU A 141 9.77 13.70 9.75
N LYS A 142 10.02 12.86 8.75
CA LYS A 142 10.43 13.28 7.41
C LYS A 142 9.53 12.59 6.39
N VAL A 143 8.66 13.39 5.77
CA VAL A 143 7.62 12.94 4.82
C VAL A 143 8.18 12.17 3.62
N ARG A 144 9.42 12.47 3.21
CA ARG A 144 10.13 11.82 2.10
C ARG A 144 11.10 10.73 2.51
N GLN A 145 11.17 10.39 3.79
CA GLN A 145 11.98 9.27 4.28
C GLN A 145 11.10 8.08 4.62
N PRO A 146 11.62 6.85 4.47
CA PRO A 146 10.88 5.65 4.83
C PRO A 146 10.47 5.67 6.30
N VAL A 147 9.25 5.20 6.58
CA VAL A 147 8.68 5.20 7.95
C VAL A 147 9.56 4.40 8.92
N LYS A 148 10.26 3.35 8.46
CA LYS A 148 11.21 2.58 9.28
C LYS A 148 12.36 3.39 9.89
N SER A 149 12.68 4.55 9.32
CA SER A 149 13.79 5.38 9.79
C SER A 149 13.49 6.11 11.11
N PHE A 150 12.20 6.24 11.46
CA PHE A 150 11.76 6.94 12.67
C PHE A 150 10.65 6.22 13.46
N CYS A 151 9.99 5.19 12.90
CA CYS A 151 9.03 4.36 13.61
C CYS A 151 9.60 2.97 13.97
N THR A 152 9.31 2.50 15.18
CA THR A 152 9.52 1.10 15.59
C THR A 152 8.58 0.16 14.85
N GLN A 153 8.86 -1.15 14.84
CA GLN A 153 7.99 -2.15 14.22
C GLN A 153 6.58 -2.17 14.83
N ALA A 154 6.45 -1.99 16.15
CA ALA A 154 5.15 -1.90 16.80
C ALA A 154 4.34 -0.70 16.29
N GLN A 155 4.98 0.48 16.21
CA GLN A 155 4.34 1.68 15.66
C GLN A 155 3.98 1.53 14.18
N GLN A 156 4.78 0.81 13.39
CA GLN A 156 4.45 0.53 11.99
C GLN A 156 3.23 -0.37 11.86
N ALA A 157 3.10 -1.38 12.71
CA ALA A 157 1.92 -2.25 12.75
C ALA A 157 0.66 -1.48 13.16
N GLU A 158 0.75 -0.63 14.19
CA GLU A 158 -0.37 0.23 14.61
C GLU A 158 -0.76 1.26 13.53
N LEU A 159 0.23 1.84 12.83
CA LEU A 159 -0.04 2.73 11.70
C LEU A 159 -0.79 1.99 10.58
N LEU A 160 -0.39 0.75 10.27
CA LEU A 160 -1.06 -0.09 9.29
C LEU A 160 -2.50 -0.44 9.68
N GLU A 161 -2.72 -0.76 10.94
CA GLU A 161 -4.05 -1.00 11.48
C GLU A 161 -4.93 0.25 11.29
N PHE A 162 -4.40 1.44 11.62
CA PHE A 162 -5.09 2.69 11.36
C PHE A 162 -5.41 2.89 9.86
N LEU A 163 -4.41 2.80 8.99
CA LEU A 163 -4.58 3.04 7.55
C LEU A 163 -5.56 2.06 6.90
N SER A 164 -5.62 0.81 7.37
CA SER A 164 -6.50 -0.23 6.83
C SER A 164 -7.94 -0.17 7.34
N THR A 165 -8.19 0.52 8.45
CA THR A 165 -9.52 0.57 9.11
C THR A 165 -10.22 1.91 8.95
N VAL A 166 -9.47 2.97 8.69
CA VAL A 166 -10.03 4.32 8.60
C VAL A 166 -10.79 4.54 7.28
N ASP A 167 -11.86 5.34 7.33
CA ASP A 167 -12.56 5.80 6.13
C ASP A 167 -11.79 6.97 5.50
N PRO A 168 -11.20 6.82 4.30
CA PRO A 168 -10.40 7.87 3.67
C PRO A 168 -11.20 9.13 3.34
N ILE A 169 -12.51 9.00 3.10
CA ILE A 169 -13.38 10.14 2.79
C ILE A 169 -13.58 10.96 4.06
N ALA A 170 -13.94 10.30 5.17
CA ALA A 170 -14.14 10.97 6.45
C ALA A 170 -12.86 11.71 6.91
N VAL A 171 -11.69 11.08 6.78
CA VAL A 171 -10.42 11.74 7.13
C VAL A 171 -10.12 12.93 6.24
N ARG A 172 -10.46 12.87 4.96
CA ARG A 172 -10.27 14.00 4.05
C ARG A 172 -11.13 15.20 4.43
N GLU A 173 -12.35 14.97 4.89
CA GLU A 173 -13.28 16.03 5.34
C GLU A 173 -12.81 16.73 6.64
N GLU A 174 -11.88 16.13 7.39
CA GLU A 174 -11.24 16.79 8.55
C GLU A 174 -10.27 17.91 8.13
N TYR A 175 -9.89 17.98 6.86
CA TYR A 175 -8.95 18.98 6.33
C TYR A 175 -9.65 19.89 5.33
N VAL A 176 -9.25 21.16 5.30
CA VAL A 176 -9.71 22.06 4.25
C VAL A 176 -9.19 21.62 2.89
N GLU A 177 -9.98 21.83 1.84
CA GLU A 177 -9.59 21.44 0.49
C GLU A 177 -8.34 22.19 0.01
N TYR A 178 -8.19 23.43 0.46
CA TYR A 178 -7.14 24.36 0.04
C TYR A 178 -5.81 24.18 0.78
N THR A 179 -4.70 24.29 0.06
CA THR A 179 -3.36 24.39 0.66
C THR A 179 -3.10 25.80 1.21
N LEU A 180 -2.06 25.97 2.03
CA LEU A 180 -1.65 27.32 2.48
C LEU A 180 -1.29 28.23 1.30
N THR A 181 -0.72 27.69 0.23
CA THR A 181 -0.47 28.42 -1.02
C THR A 181 -1.79 28.95 -1.61
N GLU A 182 -2.80 28.09 -1.75
CA GLU A 182 -4.11 28.46 -2.29
C GLU A 182 -4.85 29.44 -1.37
N ILE A 183 -4.74 29.29 -0.05
CA ILE A 183 -5.31 30.25 0.93
C ILE A 183 -4.66 31.63 0.78
N ALA A 184 -3.33 31.68 0.60
CA ALA A 184 -2.61 32.94 0.40
C ALA A 184 -3.08 33.66 -0.88
N GLU A 185 -3.27 32.91 -1.97
CA GLU A 185 -3.65 33.43 -3.27
C GLU A 185 -5.13 33.82 -3.36
N ASP A 186 -6.03 32.91 -3.00
CA ASP A 186 -7.47 33.05 -3.26
C ASP A 186 -8.20 33.79 -2.14
N GLU A 187 -7.96 33.40 -0.89
CA GLU A 187 -8.68 33.99 0.25
C GLU A 187 -8.04 35.29 0.74
N LEU A 188 -6.71 35.29 0.84
CA LEU A 188 -5.96 36.45 1.34
C LEU A 188 -5.53 37.40 0.22
N GLN A 189 -5.76 37.07 -1.05
CA GLN A 189 -5.48 37.92 -2.21
C GLN A 189 -4.02 38.40 -2.25
N GLY A 190 -3.08 37.54 -1.84
CA GLY A 190 -1.65 37.82 -1.79
C GLY A 190 -1.23 38.82 -0.71
N LYS A 191 -2.09 39.14 0.26
CA LYS A 191 -1.72 40.01 1.40
C LYS A 191 -0.67 39.41 2.32
N LEU A 192 -0.61 38.08 2.36
CA LEU A 192 0.42 37.31 3.05
C LEU A 192 1.02 36.31 2.08
N SER A 193 2.32 36.10 2.17
CA SER A 193 3.01 35.04 1.43
C SER A 193 2.73 33.67 2.05
N PRO A 194 2.81 32.57 1.28
CA PRO A 194 2.68 31.22 1.81
C PRO A 194 3.69 30.93 2.93
N GLU A 195 4.91 31.47 2.84
CA GLU A 195 5.93 31.33 3.88
C GLU A 195 5.52 32.04 5.19
N GLN A 196 4.87 33.19 5.11
CA GLN A 196 4.33 33.87 6.30
C GLN A 196 3.22 33.05 6.95
N LEU A 197 2.35 32.39 6.16
CA LEU A 197 1.34 31.48 6.69
C LEU A 197 1.97 30.28 7.39
N VAL A 198 3.03 29.69 6.83
CA VAL A 198 3.77 28.59 7.49
C VAL A 198 4.36 29.06 8.83
N ILE A 199 4.93 30.27 8.89
CA ILE A 199 5.45 30.85 10.13
C ILE A 199 4.33 31.05 11.16
N LEU A 200 3.17 31.57 10.74
CA LEU A 200 2.00 31.71 11.61
C LEU A 200 1.52 30.36 12.14
N CYS A 201 1.44 29.35 11.28
CA CYS A 201 1.08 28.00 11.71
C CYS A 201 2.03 27.48 12.78
N SER A 202 3.35 27.60 12.55
CA SER A 202 4.37 27.20 13.53
C SER A 202 4.28 27.98 14.84
N ALA A 203 4.00 29.28 14.79
CA ALA A 203 3.91 30.13 16.00
C ALA A 203 2.69 29.82 16.86
N HIS A 204 1.64 29.26 16.27
CA HIS A 204 0.35 29.01 16.92
C HIS A 204 0.02 27.51 17.08
N SER A 205 0.99 26.64 16.86
CA SER A 205 0.89 25.19 16.95
C SER A 205 -0.14 24.58 16.01
N ILE A 206 -0.28 25.15 14.81
CA ILE A 206 -1.09 24.60 13.72
C ILE A 206 -0.16 23.74 12.85
N SER A 207 -0.58 22.52 12.53
CA SER A 207 0.24 21.57 11.79
C SER A 207 0.38 21.96 10.32
N ALA A 208 1.62 22.11 9.83
CA ALA A 208 1.94 22.40 8.42
C ALA A 208 3.08 21.49 7.94
N VAL A 209 2.75 20.22 7.71
CA VAL A 209 3.72 19.12 7.52
C VAL A 209 4.50 19.21 6.21
N LEU A 210 3.88 19.72 5.15
CA LEU A 210 4.47 19.93 3.82
C LEU A 210 4.96 21.37 3.60
N GLY A 211 4.96 22.22 4.64
CA GLY A 211 5.15 23.66 4.46
C GLY A 211 3.95 24.29 3.75
N ALA A 212 4.19 25.10 2.72
CA ALA A 212 3.15 25.86 2.01
C ALA A 212 2.10 24.97 1.31
N GLU A 213 2.47 23.75 0.93
CA GLU A 213 1.57 22.78 0.30
C GLU A 213 0.72 22.00 1.31
N SER A 214 0.81 22.32 2.60
CA SER A 214 0.01 21.63 3.62
C SER A 214 -1.44 22.10 3.57
N ARG A 215 -2.35 21.16 3.76
CA ARG A 215 -3.73 21.45 4.17
C ARG A 215 -3.82 21.63 5.67
N VAL A 216 -4.77 22.46 6.10
CA VAL A 216 -5.02 22.74 7.52
C VAL A 216 -6.23 21.94 7.99
N CYS A 217 -6.21 21.49 9.25
CA CYS A 217 -7.39 20.87 9.85
C CYS A 217 -8.54 21.89 9.91
N CYS A 218 -9.77 21.46 9.62
CA CYS A 218 -10.97 22.27 9.68
C CYS A 218 -11.14 22.97 11.04
N ASP A 219 -10.73 22.33 12.13
CA ASP A 219 -10.80 22.90 13.48
C ASP A 219 -9.82 24.07 13.70
N ASP A 220 -8.64 24.01 13.07
CA ASP A 220 -7.61 25.06 13.18
C ASP A 220 -7.80 26.18 12.15
N TYR A 221 -8.56 25.93 11.09
CA TYR A 221 -8.72 26.86 9.97
C TYR A 221 -9.30 28.24 10.38
N PRO A 222 -10.40 28.34 11.15
CA PRO A 222 -10.92 29.65 11.57
C PRO A 222 -9.90 30.45 12.38
N ARG A 223 -9.11 29.76 13.20
CA ARG A 223 -8.05 30.37 14.01
C ARG A 223 -6.92 30.89 13.13
N LEU A 224 -6.48 30.13 12.13
CA LEU A 224 -5.50 30.59 11.15
C LEU A 224 -5.98 31.86 10.44
N MET A 225 -7.24 31.89 9.99
CA MET A 225 -7.79 33.04 9.27
C MET A 225 -7.88 34.30 10.15
N GLU A 226 -8.23 34.16 11.44
CA GLU A 226 -8.20 35.28 12.38
C GLU A 226 -6.78 35.84 12.57
N LEU A 227 -5.79 34.95 12.70
CA LEU A 227 -4.39 35.34 12.85
C LEU A 227 -3.84 36.01 11.58
N ALA A 228 -4.14 35.44 10.41
CA ALA A 228 -3.77 35.98 9.12
C ALA A 228 -4.38 37.39 8.89
N ALA A 229 -5.65 37.58 9.26
CA ALA A 229 -6.31 38.88 9.15
C ALA A 229 -5.63 39.94 10.05
N ARG A 230 -5.21 39.56 11.26
CA ARG A 230 -4.46 40.45 12.16
C ARG A 230 -3.09 40.80 11.59
N GLU A 231 -2.33 39.82 11.11
CA GLU A 231 -1.00 40.03 10.56
C GLU A 231 -1.02 40.90 9.29
N ALA A 232 -1.99 40.66 8.40
CA ALA A 232 -2.22 41.47 7.20
C ALA A 232 -2.59 42.93 7.52
N PHE A 233 -3.18 43.19 8.69
CA PHE A 233 -3.46 44.54 9.16
C PHE A 233 -2.19 45.26 9.63
N PHE A 234 -1.26 44.56 10.29
CA PHE A 234 0.00 45.14 10.78
C PHE A 234 1.10 45.24 9.71
N SER A 235 0.94 44.55 8.58
CA SER A 235 1.91 44.53 7.47
C SER A 235 1.64 45.61 6.39
N ASN A 236 0.56 46.40 6.53
CA ASN A 236 0.28 47.60 5.72
C ASN A 236 0.76 48.87 6.43
#